data_AF-A0AAE4C1R8-F1
#
_entry.id   AF-A0AAE4C1R8-F1
#
_cell.length_a   1.000
_cell.length_b   1.000
_cell.length_c   1.000
_cell.angle_alpha   90.00
_cell.angle_beta   90.00
_cell.angle_gamma   90.00
#
_symmetry.space_group_name_H-M   'P 1'
#
loop_
_entity.id
_entity.type
_entity.pdbx_description
1 polymer ?
#
loop_
_entity_poly.entity_id
_entity_poly.type
_entity_poly.pdbx_seq_one_letter_code
_entity_poly.pdbx_strand_id
1 'polypeptide(L)' 'MDKKIIKITHVTGTYIIKIAEGRLNEMKAQLDKCLNDEQAAIVVKGEDGDQFVYPSDFIKNSFIAIVDRE' A
#
# COMPACT_ATOMS: atom_id res chain seq x y z
N MET A 1 2.05 -15.85 -13.03
CA MET A 1 2.02 -15.72 -11.55
C MET A 1 1.79 -14.25 -11.27
N ASP A 2 0.52 -13.90 -11.05
CA ASP A 2 -0.05 -12.56 -10.95
C ASP A 2 0.67 -11.69 -9.91
N LYS A 3 1.58 -10.82 -10.38
CA LYS A 3 2.28 -9.87 -9.53
C LYS A 3 1.38 -8.67 -9.29
N LYS A 4 0.47 -8.74 -8.33
CA LYS A 4 -0.39 -7.60 -7.99
C LYS A 4 0.44 -6.46 -7.38
N ILE A 5 0.21 -5.25 -7.84
CA ILE A 5 0.84 -4.04 -7.33
C ILE A 5 -0.23 -3.08 -6.79
N ILE A 6 0.08 -2.41 -5.69
CA ILE A 6 -0.74 -1.32 -5.15
C ILE A 6 -0.17 -0.02 -5.68
N LYS A 7 -0.97 0.71 -6.46
CA LYS A 7 -0.66 2.05 -6.93
C LYS A 7 -1.38 3.04 -6.01
N ILE A 8 -0.60 3.84 -5.29
CA ILE A 8 -1.11 4.91 -4.43
C ILE A 8 -0.81 6.23 -5.13
N THR A 9 -1.86 6.94 -5.51
CA THR A 9 -1.76 8.25 -6.17
C THR A 9 -2.12 9.32 -5.15
N HIS A 10 -1.13 10.12 -4.77
CA HIS A 10 -1.28 11.26 -3.88
C HIS A 10 -0.99 12.55 -4.63
N VAL A 11 -1.38 13.71 -4.08
CA VAL A 11 -1.05 15.03 -4.65
C VAL A 11 0.46 15.25 -4.78
N THR A 12 1.27 14.59 -3.93
CA THR A 12 2.74 14.67 -3.96
C THR A 12 3.38 13.76 -5.01
N GLY A 13 2.64 12.80 -5.58
CA GLY A 13 3.18 11.85 -6.54
C GLY A 13 2.50 10.48 -6.52
N THR A 14 2.98 9.59 -7.38
CA THR A 14 2.48 8.21 -7.48
C THR A 14 3.49 7.24 -6.88
N TYR A 15 3.03 6.40 -5.96
CA TYR A 15 3.81 5.40 -5.25
C TYR A 15 3.33 4.01 -5.67
N ILE A 16 4.27 3.13 -6.01
CA ILE A 16 3.95 1.77 -6.45
C ILE A 16 4.53 0.81 -5.43
N ILE A 17 3.65 0.04 -4.79
CA ILE A 17 4.03 -0.98 -3.82
C ILE A 17 3.85 -2.34 -4.47
N LYS A 18 4.96 -3.08 -4.59
CA LYS A 18 4.91 -4.47 -5.04
C LYS A 18 4.42 -5.34 -3.89
N ILE A 19 3.36 -6.10 -4.12
CA ILE A 19 2.89 -7.06 -3.13
C ILE A 19 3.54 -8.41 -3.41
N ALA A 20 4.13 -9.01 -2.38
CA ALA A 20 4.54 -10.41 -2.45
C ALA A 20 3.31 -11.33 -2.54
N GLU A 21 3.43 -12.45 -3.26
CA GLU A 21 2.36 -13.45 -3.36
C GLU A 21 1.89 -13.87 -1.96
N GLY A 22 0.56 -13.92 -1.77
CA GLY A 22 -0.07 -14.24 -0.49
C GLY A 22 -0.20 -13.07 0.50
N ARG A 23 0.43 -11.92 0.29
CA ARG A 23 0.33 -10.76 1.20
C ARG A 23 -0.74 -9.73 0.86
N LEU A 24 -1.49 -9.92 -0.22
CA LEU A 24 -2.54 -8.99 -0.63
C LEU A 24 -3.64 -8.83 0.43
N ASN A 25 -4.01 -9.92 1.11
CA ASN A 25 -5.06 -9.87 2.11
C ASN A 25 -4.62 -9.10 3.36
N GLU A 26 -3.38 -9.32 3.81
CA GLU A 26 -2.76 -8.55 4.91
C GLU A 26 -2.74 -7.06 4.59
N MET A 27 -2.32 -6.71 3.37
CA MET A 27 -2.20 -5.32 2.94
C MET A 27 -3.56 -4.62 2.86
N LYS A 28 -4.60 -5.33 2.39
CA LYS A 28 -5.99 -4.85 2.43
C LYS A 28 -6.46 -4.61 3.86
N ALA A 29 -6.20 -5.53 4.79
CA ALA A 29 -6.58 -5.36 6.19
C ALA A 29 -5.86 -4.17 6.84
N GLN A 30 -4.58 -3.94 6.52
CA GLN A 30 -3.85 -2.76 6.99
C GLN A 30 -4.40 -1.45 6.41
N LEU A 31 -4.76 -1.43 5.12
CA LEU A 31 -5.43 -0.29 4.49
C LEU A 31 -6.77 0.01 5.16
N ASP A 32 -7.58 -1.00 5.39
CA ASP A 32 -8.88 -0.88 6.06
C ASP A 32 -8.73 -0.30 7.48
N LYS A 33 -7.79 -0.82 8.27
CA LYS A 33 -7.46 -0.26 9.59
C LYS A 33 -6.99 1.20 9.52
N CYS A 34 -6.18 1.55 8.52
CA CYS A 34 -5.76 2.94 8.32
C CYS A 34 -6.93 3.85 7.94
N LEU A 35 -7.90 3.37 7.15
CA LEU A 35 -9.11 4.11 6.80
C LEU A 35 -10.03 4.29 8.02
N ASN A 36 -10.14 3.28 8.88
CA ASN A 36 -10.93 3.29 10.13
C ASN A 36 -10.25 4.00 11.32
N ASP A 37 -9.09 4.65 11.13
CA ASP A 37 -8.31 5.29 12.20
C ASP A 37 -7.75 4.32 13.27
N GLU A 38 -7.81 3.01 13.02
CA GLU A 38 -7.28 1.97 13.92
C GLU A 38 -5.77 1.78 13.81
N GLN A 39 -5.16 2.21 12.69
CA GLN A 39 -3.73 2.09 12.46
C GLN A 39 -3.17 3.42 11.95
N ALA A 40 -2.15 3.95 12.62
CA ALA A 40 -1.57 5.26 12.31
C ALA A 40 -0.70 5.28 11.03
N ALA A 41 -0.15 4.14 10.60
CA ALA A 41 0.64 4.03 9.38
C ALA A 41 0.77 2.57 8.91
N ILE A 42 0.93 2.38 7.61
CA ILE A 42 1.29 1.10 7.00
C ILE A 42 2.80 1.11 6.74
N VAL A 43 3.49 0.09 7.24
CA VAL A 43 4.92 -0.10 6.98
C VAL A 43 5.09 -1.26 6.00
N VAL A 44 5.62 -0.97 4.82
CA VAL A 44 5.91 -1.98 3.81
C VAL A 44 7.39 -2.06 3.57
N LYS A 45 7.96 -3.25 3.68
CA LYS A 45 9.34 -3.52 3.29
C LYS A 45 9.37 -3.90 1.81
N GLY A 46 10.13 -3.14 1.02
CA GLY A 46 10.44 -3.44 -0.37
C GLY A 46 11.47 -4.57 -0.50
N GLU A 47 11.62 -5.09 -1.72
CA GLU A 47 12.58 -6.16 -2.03
C GLU A 47 14.04 -5.72 -1.85
N ASP A 48 14.35 -4.43 -1.96
CA ASP A 48 15.71 -3.87 -1.84
C ASP A 48 16.14 -3.60 -0.38
N GLY A 49 15.28 -3.93 0.59
CA GLY A 49 15.48 -3.55 2.00
C GLY A 49 14.96 -2.17 2.37
N ASP A 50 14.44 -1.41 1.39
CA ASP A 50 13.74 -0.15 1.63
C ASP A 50 12.50 -0.36 2.51
N GLN A 51 12.32 0.52 3.50
CA GLN A 51 11.14 0.55 4.33
C GLN A 51 10.29 1.77 3.96
N PHE A 52 9.15 1.51 3.36
CA PHE A 52 8.16 2.53 3.02
C PHE A 52 7.15 2.66 4.14
N VAL A 53 7.01 3.87 4.68
CA VAL A 53 6.01 4.19 5.71
C VAL A 53 4.95 5.07 5.08
N TYR A 54 3.73 4.57 5.02
CA TYR A 54 2.56 5.28 4.52
C TYR A 54 1.66 5.66 5.70
N PRO A 55 1.68 6.91 6.18
CA PRO A 55 0.82 7.33 7.28
C PRO A 55 -0.66 7.21 6.91
N SER A 56 -1.52 6.96 7.89
CA SER A 56 -2.96 6.79 7.68
C SER A 56 -3.59 8.01 7.03
N ASP A 57 -3.16 9.21 7.43
CA ASP A 57 -3.59 10.47 6.84
C ASP A 57 -3.27 10.54 5.34
N PHE A 58 -2.07 10.09 4.95
CA PHE A 58 -1.68 9.98 3.55
C PHE A 58 -2.54 8.96 2.81
N ILE A 59 -2.79 7.79 3.39
CA ILE A 59 -3.66 6.75 2.81
C ILE A 59 -5.08 7.29 2.61
N LYS A 60 -5.65 7.99 3.60
CA LYS A 60 -6.99 8.61 3.54
C LYS A 60 -7.09 9.69 2.46
N ASN A 61 -6.01 10.44 2.25
CA ASN A 61 -5.92 11.49 1.25
C ASN A 61 -5.37 11.00 -0.11
N SER A 62 -5.18 9.69 -0.29
CA SER A 62 -4.65 9.10 -1.52
C SER A 62 -5.66 8.21 -2.22
N PHE A 63 -5.53 8.14 -3.55
CA PHE A 63 -6.25 7.16 -4.34
C PHE A 63 -5.45 5.86 -4.42
N ILE A 64 -5.98 4.78 -3.84
CA ILE A 64 -5.33 3.46 -3.82
C ILE A 64 -6.00 2.54 -4.84
N ALA A 65 -5.23 2.04 -5.80
CA ALA A 65 -5.69 1.07 -6.79
C ALA A 65 -4.81 -0.19 -6.74
N ILE A 66 -5.44 -1.36 -6.73
CA ILE A 66 -4.73 -2.64 -6.90
C ILE A 66 -4.83 -3.00 -8.37
N VAL A 67 -3.70 -3.04 -9.06
CA VAL A 67 -3.62 -3.41 -10.48
C VAL A 67 -2.77 -4.64 -10.65
N ASP A 68 -3.08 -5.43 -11.67
CA ASP A 68 -2.21 -6.54 -12.06
C ASP A 68 -1.00 -6.00 -12.84
N ARG A 69 0.17 -6.57 -12.60
CA ARG A 69 1.39 -6.20 -13.32
C ARG A 69 1.48 -7.09 -14.55
N GLU A 70 1.11 -6.51 -15.70
CA GLU A 70 1.34 -7.09 -17.04
C GLU A 70 2.76 -7.66 -17.20
#